data_AF-A0A7S0KL61-F1
#
_entry.id   AF-A0A7S0KL61-F1
#
_cell.length_a   1.000
_cell.length_b   1.000
_cell.length_c   1.000
_cell.angle_alpha   90.00
_cell.angle_beta   90.00
_cell.angle_gamma   90.00
#
_symmetry.space_group_name_H-M   'P 1'
#
loop_
_entity.id
_entity.type
_entity.pdbx_description
1 polymer ?
#
loop_
_entity_poly.entity_id
_entity_poly.type
_entity_poly.pdbx_seq_one_letter_code
_entity_poly.pdbx_strand_id
1 'polypeptide(L)'
;ALVAALVATKLSRTDAGSASKSTTTMTAVNSTVKKFKVVPKTTAENWELKTAIDAWVLRENDEINMFGDARGTKYEFGSPLVNGKGERVNDKYDYIAYTRKDSPWEKNIYPAHWGAEPMVQTKDYVKLPNAYGFGSSTLANWIQDHLDEDAASQAAETKKDEDDDDA
;
A
#
# COMPACT_ATOMS: atom_id res chain seq x y z
N ALA A 1 -35.38 -33.73 47.26
CA ALA A 1 -34.88 -34.16 45.93
C ALA A 1 -33.38 -33.90 45.90
N LEU A 2 -32.56 -34.95 46.13
CA LEU A 2 -31.74 -35.65 45.11
C LEU A 2 -30.60 -34.73 44.59
N VAL A 3 -29.37 -34.74 45.12
CA VAL A 3 -28.28 -35.76 45.19
C VAL A 3 -27.47 -35.91 43.89
N ALA A 4 -26.13 -35.71 44.02
CA ALA A 4 -24.99 -36.26 43.23
C ALA A 4 -24.81 -35.79 41.76
N ALA A 5 -23.63 -35.73 41.13
CA ALA A 5 -22.21 -35.91 41.49
C ALA A 5 -21.34 -35.59 40.23
N LEU A 6 -20.05 -35.28 40.44
CA LEU A 6 -18.81 -35.64 39.68
C LEU A 6 -18.88 -35.68 38.13
N VAL A 7 -17.96 -35.11 37.35
CA VAL A 7 -16.58 -35.61 37.15
C VAL A 7 -15.72 -34.54 36.46
N ALA A 8 -14.53 -34.30 37.02
CA ALA A 8 -13.44 -33.63 36.34
C ALA A 8 -12.66 -34.66 35.52
N THR A 9 -12.51 -34.42 34.22
CA THR A 9 -11.58 -35.17 33.37
C THR A 9 -10.56 -34.20 32.80
N LYS A 10 -9.34 -34.24 33.33
CA LYS A 10 -8.15 -33.73 32.63
C LYS A 10 -7.90 -34.64 31.42
N LEU A 11 -7.88 -34.08 30.22
CA LEU A 11 -7.06 -34.61 29.13
C LEU A 11 -6.18 -33.47 28.61
N SER A 12 -4.88 -33.57 28.88
CA SER A 12 -3.84 -32.87 28.15
C SER A 12 -3.59 -33.61 26.83
N ARG A 13 -3.60 -32.88 25.71
CA ARG A 13 -2.96 -33.16 24.41
C ARG A 13 -3.10 -31.89 23.57
N THR A 14 -2.06 -31.05 23.54
CA THR A 14 -1.04 -30.92 22.47
C THR A 14 -1.63 -30.58 21.10
N ASP A 15 -1.02 -29.54 20.52
CA ASP A 15 -1.10 -29.06 19.14
C ASP A 15 -2.25 -28.11 18.77
N ALA A 16 -1.91 -26.82 18.61
CA ALA A 16 -2.02 -26.11 17.33
C ALA A 16 -1.91 -24.59 17.55
N GLY A 17 -0.95 -23.97 16.85
CA GLY A 17 -1.07 -22.60 16.37
C GLY A 17 -0.84 -21.50 17.40
N SER A 18 0.39 -20.98 17.41
CA SER A 18 0.68 -19.62 17.87
C SER A 18 -0.09 -18.61 16.99
N ALA A 19 -1.35 -18.35 17.33
CA ALA A 19 -2.09 -17.22 16.79
C ALA A 19 -1.65 -15.99 17.58
N SER A 20 -0.65 -15.29 17.02
CA SER A 20 -0.26 -13.96 17.46
C SER A 20 -1.51 -13.08 17.53
N LYS A 21 -1.88 -12.67 18.74
CA LYS A 21 -2.98 -11.76 18.97
C LYS A 21 -2.57 -10.40 18.43
N SER A 22 -2.94 -10.10 17.19
CA SER A 22 -2.92 -8.73 16.68
C SER A 22 -3.95 -7.95 17.48
N THR A 23 -3.51 -7.31 18.56
CA THR A 23 -4.24 -6.27 19.26
C THR A 23 -4.36 -5.09 18.29
N THR A 24 -5.36 -5.14 17.42
CA THR A 24 -5.77 -4.01 16.59
C THR A 24 -6.35 -2.96 17.52
N THR A 25 -5.49 -2.05 17.97
CA THR A 25 -5.88 -0.79 18.59
C THR A 25 -6.78 -0.06 17.61
N MET A 26 -8.10 -0.16 17.79
CA MET A 26 -9.07 0.66 17.07
C MET A 26 -8.98 2.08 17.64
N THR A 27 -8.01 2.85 17.15
CA THR A 27 -7.97 4.29 17.39
C THR A 27 -9.25 4.89 16.82
N ALA A 28 -10.11 5.41 17.69
CA ALA A 28 -11.35 6.07 17.31
C ALA A 28 -11.04 7.30 16.43
N VAL A 29 -11.16 7.15 15.11
CA VAL A 29 -10.92 8.24 14.17
C VAL A 29 -12.14 9.17 14.18
N ASN A 30 -11.93 10.40 14.62
CA ASN A 30 -12.94 11.48 14.59
C ASN A 30 -13.61 11.53 13.21
N SER A 31 -14.88 11.14 13.14
CA SER A 31 -15.63 10.97 11.88
C SER A 31 -16.13 12.30 11.30
N THR A 32 -15.22 13.24 11.07
CA THR A 32 -15.54 14.50 10.40
C THR A 32 -15.89 14.21 8.94
N VAL A 33 -17.13 14.45 8.55
CA VAL A 33 -17.56 14.33 7.16
C VAL A 33 -16.87 15.44 6.35
N LYS A 34 -16.05 15.05 5.37
CA LYS A 34 -15.40 16.00 4.46
C LYS A 34 -16.41 16.64 3.53
N LYS A 35 -16.42 17.97 3.51
CA LYS A 35 -17.26 18.80 2.64
C LYS A 35 -16.75 18.75 1.20
N PHE A 36 -17.69 18.69 0.28
CA PHE A 36 -17.38 18.65 -1.15
C PHE A 36 -16.81 19.99 -1.64
N LYS A 37 -15.76 19.93 -2.47
CA LYS A 37 -15.15 21.10 -3.12
C LYS A 37 -14.80 20.74 -4.55
N VAL A 38 -15.01 21.66 -5.48
CA VAL A 38 -14.53 21.50 -6.86
C VAL A 38 -13.04 21.80 -6.89
N VAL A 39 -12.27 20.89 -7.49
CA VAL A 39 -10.80 21.02 -7.60
C VAL A 39 -10.41 21.41 -9.03
N PRO A 40 -9.29 22.15 -9.22
CA PRO A 40 -8.78 22.44 -10.54
C PRO A 40 -8.30 21.14 -11.23
N LYS A 41 -8.47 21.07 -12.56
CA LYS A 41 -7.99 19.93 -13.36
C LYS A 41 -6.54 20.15 -13.77
N THR A 42 -5.60 19.64 -12.99
CA THR A 42 -4.16 19.85 -13.19
C THR A 42 -3.45 18.60 -13.72
N THR A 43 -4.07 17.44 -13.61
CA THR A 43 -3.46 16.13 -13.84
C THR A 43 -3.93 15.48 -15.14
N ALA A 44 -4.75 16.16 -15.93
CA ALA A 44 -5.45 15.58 -17.08
C ALA A 44 -4.50 14.83 -18.05
N GLU A 45 -3.28 15.32 -18.25
CA GLU A 45 -2.30 14.78 -19.22
C GLU A 45 -0.98 14.29 -18.59
N ASN A 46 -0.81 14.41 -17.27
CA ASN A 46 0.41 13.98 -16.59
C ASN A 46 0.27 12.53 -16.10
N TRP A 47 0.61 11.58 -16.98
CA TRP A 47 0.50 10.15 -16.71
C TRP A 47 1.49 9.67 -15.63
N GLU A 48 2.69 10.24 -15.58
CA GLU A 48 3.69 9.95 -14.54
C GLU A 48 3.14 10.29 -13.15
N LEU A 49 2.48 11.44 -13.02
CA LEU A 49 1.83 11.84 -11.76
C LEU A 49 0.72 10.87 -11.36
N LYS A 50 -0.10 10.41 -12.30
CA LYS A 50 -1.16 9.42 -12.03
C LYS A 50 -0.56 8.11 -11.52
N THR A 51 0.49 7.65 -12.18
CA THR A 51 1.26 6.46 -11.80
C THR A 51 1.83 6.59 -10.39
N ALA A 52 2.50 7.70 -10.09
CA ALA A 52 3.10 7.95 -8.78
C ALA A 52 2.03 7.97 -7.67
N ILE A 53 0.89 8.62 -7.94
CA ILE A 53 -0.27 8.63 -7.03
C ILE A 53 -0.81 7.21 -6.81
N ASP A 54 -0.96 6.40 -7.87
CA ASP A 54 -1.48 5.04 -7.73
C ASP A 54 -0.52 4.14 -6.95
N ALA A 55 0.79 4.25 -7.20
CA ALA A 55 1.80 3.52 -6.43
C ALA A 55 1.77 3.92 -4.95
N TRP A 56 1.64 5.21 -4.67
CA TRP A 56 1.49 5.72 -3.30
C TRP A 56 0.21 5.19 -2.62
N VAL A 57 -0.95 5.27 -3.31
CA VAL A 57 -2.22 4.75 -2.77
C VAL A 57 -2.14 3.25 -2.49
N LEU A 58 -1.49 2.48 -3.36
CA LEU A 58 -1.30 1.05 -3.18
C LEU A 58 -0.40 0.75 -1.95
N ARG A 59 0.68 1.50 -1.78
CA ARG A 59 1.65 1.34 -0.68
C ARG A 59 1.05 1.67 0.69
N GLU A 60 0.29 2.76 0.79
CA GLU A 60 -0.28 3.22 2.06
C GLU A 60 -1.72 2.74 2.28
N ASN A 61 -2.24 1.80 1.47
CA ASN A 61 -3.64 1.34 1.48
C ASN A 61 -4.16 0.82 2.84
N ASP A 62 -3.26 0.46 3.76
CA ASP A 62 -3.60 0.08 5.12
C ASP A 62 -4.00 1.30 5.98
N GLU A 63 -3.51 2.48 5.65
CA GLU A 63 -3.73 3.74 6.40
C GLU A 63 -4.63 4.72 5.64
N ILE A 64 -4.58 4.72 4.32
CA ILE A 64 -5.36 5.62 3.45
C ILE A 64 -6.41 4.86 2.64
N ASN A 65 -7.43 5.60 2.21
CA ASN A 65 -8.45 5.13 1.28
C ASN A 65 -8.05 5.41 -0.17
N MET A 66 -8.92 5.01 -1.10
CA MET A 66 -8.69 5.19 -2.55
C MET A 66 -8.52 6.65 -3.02
N PHE A 67 -8.80 7.65 -2.17
CA PHE A 67 -8.67 9.07 -2.47
C PHE A 67 -7.52 9.72 -1.69
N GLY A 68 -6.62 8.93 -1.09
CA GLY A 68 -5.46 9.45 -0.36
C GLY A 68 -5.77 10.03 1.02
N ASP A 69 -7.02 9.90 1.48
CA ASP A 69 -7.45 10.34 2.80
C ASP A 69 -7.44 9.18 3.80
N ALA A 70 -7.36 9.45 5.10
CA ALA A 70 -7.35 8.40 6.13
C ALA A 70 -8.50 7.39 5.95
N ARG A 71 -8.23 6.11 6.21
CA ARG A 71 -9.27 5.07 6.17
C ARG A 71 -10.43 5.43 7.09
N GLY A 72 -11.65 5.17 6.60
CA GLY A 72 -12.88 5.54 7.30
C GLY A 72 -13.32 6.99 7.13
N THR A 73 -12.56 7.84 6.41
CA THR A 73 -13.02 9.18 6.03
C THR A 73 -14.34 9.10 5.26
N LYS A 74 -15.31 9.90 5.69
CA LYS A 74 -16.63 10.04 5.05
C LYS A 74 -16.69 11.31 4.23
N TYR A 75 -17.45 11.28 3.14
CA TYR A 75 -17.65 12.42 2.25
C TYR A 75 -19.12 12.84 2.24
N GLU A 76 -19.36 14.13 2.08
CA GLU A 76 -20.70 14.73 2.06
C GLU A 76 -21.66 14.07 1.05
N PHE A 77 -21.14 13.67 -0.12
CA PHE A 77 -21.90 12.99 -1.17
C PHE A 77 -21.43 11.55 -1.39
N GLY A 78 -20.87 10.91 -0.36
CA GLY A 78 -20.32 9.54 -0.42
C GLY A 78 -18.98 9.43 -1.14
N SER A 79 -18.67 10.35 -2.06
CA SER A 79 -17.39 10.44 -2.77
C SER A 79 -16.96 11.91 -2.90
N PRO A 80 -15.66 12.21 -2.86
CA PRO A 80 -15.16 13.56 -3.17
C PRO A 80 -15.24 13.89 -4.67
N LEU A 81 -15.61 12.92 -5.51
CA LEU A 81 -15.67 13.09 -6.97
C LEU A 81 -17.01 13.60 -7.48
N VAL A 82 -18.05 13.43 -6.67
CA VAL A 82 -19.45 13.62 -7.07
C VAL A 82 -20.04 14.78 -6.29
N ASN A 83 -20.75 15.67 -6.96
CA ASN A 83 -21.46 16.77 -6.31
C ASN A 83 -22.83 16.32 -5.75
N GLY A 84 -23.57 17.23 -5.10
CA GLY A 84 -24.90 16.93 -4.56
C GLY A 84 -25.98 16.60 -5.60
N LYS A 85 -25.67 16.72 -6.90
CA LYS A 85 -26.54 16.35 -8.02
C LYS A 85 -26.21 14.96 -8.59
N GLY A 86 -25.19 14.27 -8.06
CA GLY A 86 -24.75 13.00 -8.62
C GLY A 86 -23.81 13.13 -9.83
N GLU A 87 -23.40 14.34 -10.19
CA GLU A 87 -22.51 14.58 -11.33
C GLU A 87 -21.05 14.39 -10.91
N ARG A 88 -20.28 13.62 -11.69
CA ARG A 88 -18.83 13.51 -11.52
C ARG A 88 -18.18 14.79 -12.03
N VAL A 89 -17.65 15.58 -11.11
CA VAL A 89 -17.04 16.87 -11.44
C VAL A 89 -15.54 16.93 -11.11
N ASN A 90 -15.07 16.14 -10.14
CA ASN A 90 -13.65 16.00 -9.85
C ASN A 90 -13.12 14.66 -10.37
N ASP A 91 -11.85 14.67 -10.79
CA ASP A 91 -11.09 13.46 -11.06
C ASP A 91 -10.39 12.94 -9.78
N LYS A 92 -10.15 11.62 -9.70
CA LYS A 92 -9.47 10.98 -8.56
C LYS A 92 -8.09 11.61 -8.33
N TYR A 93 -7.30 11.72 -9.39
CA TYR A 93 -5.91 12.17 -9.30
C TYR A 93 -5.85 13.66 -9.00
N ASP A 94 -6.73 14.47 -9.62
CA ASP A 94 -6.83 15.90 -9.32
C ASP A 94 -7.21 16.15 -7.85
N TYR A 95 -8.14 15.36 -7.30
CA TYR A 95 -8.51 15.47 -5.90
C TYR A 95 -7.34 15.14 -4.98
N ILE A 96 -6.63 14.04 -5.23
CA ILE A 96 -5.47 13.61 -4.45
C ILE A 96 -4.35 14.66 -4.52
N ALA A 97 -4.02 15.12 -5.72
CA ALA A 97 -3.00 16.15 -5.96
C ALA A 97 -3.33 17.47 -5.22
N TYR A 98 -4.61 17.85 -5.23
CA TYR A 98 -5.07 19.07 -4.57
C TYR A 98 -5.06 18.98 -3.04
N THR A 99 -5.45 17.84 -2.45
CA THR A 99 -5.54 17.66 -1.00
C THR A 99 -4.18 17.38 -0.36
N ARG A 100 -3.33 16.59 -1.02
CA ARG A 100 -2.02 16.16 -0.54
C ARG A 100 -0.92 17.05 -1.15
N LYS A 101 -0.88 18.31 -0.71
CA LYS A 101 0.12 19.30 -1.18
C LYS A 101 1.57 18.95 -0.80
N ASP A 102 1.72 17.97 0.09
CA ASP A 102 2.99 17.39 0.51
C ASP A 102 3.57 16.39 -0.50
N SER A 103 2.84 16.09 -1.59
CA SER A 103 3.26 15.21 -2.67
C SER A 103 3.93 13.90 -2.19
N PRO A 104 3.28 13.11 -1.33
CA PRO A 104 3.87 11.89 -0.76
C PRO A 104 4.22 10.81 -1.81
N TRP A 105 3.67 10.93 -3.01
CA TRP A 105 4.02 10.11 -4.17
C TRP A 105 5.41 10.43 -4.76
N GLU A 106 5.99 11.59 -4.49
CA GLU A 106 7.37 11.94 -4.87
C GLU A 106 8.40 11.28 -3.95
N LYS A 107 7.97 10.69 -2.83
CA LYS A 107 8.87 9.95 -1.94
C LYS A 107 9.42 8.75 -2.71
N ASN A 108 10.74 8.69 -2.83
CA ASN A 108 11.49 7.64 -3.53
C ASN A 108 10.89 6.26 -3.25
N ILE A 109 10.27 5.69 -4.28
CA ILE A 109 9.54 4.42 -4.19
C ILE A 109 10.53 3.25 -4.16
N TYR A 110 11.72 3.47 -4.73
CA TYR A 110 12.75 2.48 -4.92
C TYR A 110 13.81 2.54 -3.81
N PRO A 111 14.40 1.40 -3.43
CA PRO A 111 15.55 1.36 -2.55
C PRO A 111 16.67 2.29 -3.01
N ALA A 112 17.33 2.95 -2.07
CA ALA A 112 18.39 3.91 -2.39
C ALA A 112 19.58 3.25 -3.11
N HIS A 113 19.81 1.96 -2.89
CA HIS A 113 20.92 1.21 -3.51
C HIS A 113 20.66 0.85 -4.98
N TRP A 114 19.41 0.91 -5.45
CA TRP A 114 19.08 0.71 -6.88
C TRP A 114 19.44 1.93 -7.75
N GLY A 115 19.75 3.07 -7.13
CA GLY A 115 20.11 4.28 -7.84
C GLY A 115 18.91 5.01 -8.46
N ALA A 116 19.18 5.79 -9.50
CA ALA A 116 18.16 6.62 -10.15
C ALA A 116 17.33 5.80 -11.15
N GLU A 117 16.02 6.04 -11.16
CA GLU A 117 15.12 5.46 -12.15
C GLU A 117 15.52 5.88 -13.58
N PRO A 118 15.19 5.08 -14.61
CA PRO A 118 15.52 5.41 -15.99
C PRO A 118 14.87 6.73 -16.41
N MET A 119 15.70 7.71 -16.80
CA MET A 119 15.26 9.04 -17.26
C MET A 119 14.43 9.01 -18.55
N VAL A 120 14.62 7.99 -19.38
CA VAL A 120 13.86 7.78 -20.61
C VAL A 120 13.00 6.55 -20.43
N GLN A 121 11.69 6.77 -20.37
CA GLN A 121 10.69 5.71 -20.21
C GLN A 121 9.80 5.61 -21.45
N THR A 122 9.32 4.41 -21.73
CA THR A 122 8.26 4.20 -22.72
C THR A 122 6.94 4.76 -22.19
N LYS A 123 6.07 5.21 -23.09
CA LYS A 123 4.70 5.67 -22.73
C LYS A 123 3.71 4.52 -22.51
N ASP A 124 4.22 3.31 -22.31
CA ASP A 124 3.39 2.13 -22.10
C ASP A 124 2.86 2.13 -20.67
N TYR A 125 1.69 1.54 -20.47
CA TYR A 125 1.11 1.37 -19.14
C TYR A 125 0.97 -0.11 -18.83
N VAL A 126 1.92 -0.63 -18.06
CA VAL A 126 1.98 -2.03 -17.66
C VAL A 126 1.94 -2.16 -16.14
N LYS A 127 1.52 -3.32 -15.66
CA LYS A 127 1.61 -3.67 -14.24
C LYS A 127 3.08 -3.90 -13.90
N LEU A 128 3.60 -3.19 -12.90
CA LEU A 128 4.97 -3.35 -12.44
C LEU A 128 5.12 -4.65 -11.64
N PRO A 129 6.33 -5.24 -11.57
CA PRO A 129 6.62 -6.36 -10.70
C PRO A 129 6.33 -6.03 -9.23
N ASN A 130 5.98 -7.03 -8.42
CA ASN A 130 5.71 -6.90 -6.99
C ASN A 130 4.64 -5.82 -6.65
N ALA A 131 4.78 -5.14 -5.51
CA ALA A 131 3.84 -4.16 -4.99
C ALA A 131 4.17 -2.71 -5.43
N TYR A 132 4.84 -2.54 -6.58
CA TYR A 132 5.24 -1.22 -7.08
C TYR A 132 4.16 -0.52 -7.92
N GLY A 133 3.06 -1.21 -8.25
CA GLY A 133 1.89 -0.60 -8.91
C GLY A 133 1.90 -0.77 -10.43
N PHE A 134 1.82 0.32 -11.17
CA PHE A 134 1.81 0.36 -12.64
C PHE A 134 2.82 1.39 -13.13
N GLY A 135 3.30 1.26 -14.37
CA GLY A 135 4.30 2.16 -14.92
C GLY A 135 4.73 1.77 -16.33
N SER A 136 5.84 2.33 -16.80
CA SER A 136 6.39 2.03 -18.13
C SER A 136 6.97 0.61 -18.19
N SER A 137 6.99 0.02 -19.38
CA SER A 137 7.65 -1.26 -19.61
C SER A 137 9.16 -1.18 -19.34
N THR A 138 9.78 -0.02 -19.62
CA THR A 138 11.16 0.28 -19.23
C THR A 138 11.36 0.23 -17.71
N LEU A 139 10.45 0.86 -16.96
CA LEU A 139 10.49 0.85 -15.50
C LEU A 139 10.23 -0.55 -14.94
N ALA A 140 9.31 -1.31 -15.54
CA ALA A 140 9.04 -2.69 -15.15
C ALA A 140 10.29 -3.58 -15.26
N ASN A 141 11.01 -3.47 -16.37
CA ASN A 141 12.25 -4.21 -16.58
C ASN A 141 13.34 -3.76 -15.59
N TRP A 142 13.52 -2.45 -15.43
CA TRP A 142 14.49 -1.91 -14.48
C TRP A 142 14.25 -2.38 -13.03
N ILE A 143 12.99 -2.42 -12.60
CA ILE A 143 12.61 -2.97 -11.28
C ILE A 143 12.94 -4.46 -11.21
N GLN A 144 12.62 -5.23 -12.26
CA GLN A 144 12.88 -6.66 -12.28
C GLN A 144 14.38 -6.97 -12.19
N ASP A 145 15.20 -6.24 -12.94
CA ASP A 145 16.66 -6.42 -12.95
C ASP A 145 17.24 -6.22 -11.54
N HIS A 146 16.83 -5.17 -10.83
CA HIS A 146 17.32 -4.91 -9.47
C HIS A 146 16.79 -5.92 -8.44
N LEU A 147 15.57 -6.43 -8.61
CA LEU A 147 15.04 -7.50 -7.76
C LEU A 147 15.84 -8.79 -7.94
N ASP A 148 16.23 -9.10 -9.17
CA ASP A 148 17.03 -10.27 -9.49
C ASP A 148 18.45 -10.13 -8.93
N GLU A 149 19.04 -8.93 -9.00
CA GLU A 149 20.32 -8.60 -8.37
C GLU A 149 20.28 -8.70 -6.83
N ASP A 150 19.22 -8.17 -6.20
CA ASP A 150 19.00 -8.28 -4.76
C ASP A 150 18.82 -9.73 -4.31
N ALA A 151 18.07 -10.53 -5.09
CA ALA A 151 17.86 -11.95 -4.81
C ALA A 151 19.16 -12.75 -4.96
N ALA A 152 19.97 -12.46 -5.98
CA ALA A 152 21.29 -13.06 -6.16
C ALA A 152 22.25 -12.70 -5.03
N SER A 153 22.23 -11.44 -4.57
CA SER A 153 23.06 -10.96 -3.46
C SER A 153 22.70 -11.67 -2.14
N GLN A 154 21.40 -11.80 -1.83
CA GLN A 154 20.94 -12.51 -0.62
C GLN A 154 21.32 -14.00 -0.65
N ALA A 155 21.29 -14.65 -1.81
CA ALA A 155 21.67 -16.05 -1.98
C ALA A 155 23.19 -16.27 -1.88
N ALA A 156 24.00 -15.25 -2.14
CA ALA A 156 25.45 -15.32 -2.00
C ALA A 156 25.90 -15.11 -0.54
N GLU A 157 25.23 -14.23 0.21
CA GLU A 157 25.53 -13.98 1.62
C GLU A 157 25.19 -15.20 2.50
N THR A 158 24.06 -15.86 2.27
CA THR A 158 23.66 -17.06 3.03
C THR A 158 24.61 -18.25 2.90
N LYS A 159 25.39 -18.34 1.81
CA LYS A 159 26.40 -19.41 1.64
C LYS A 159 27.70 -19.15 2.36
N LYS A 160 27.95 -17.91 2.81
CA LYS A 160 29.21 -17.54 3.45
C LYS A 160 29.20 -17.86 4.94
N ASP A 161 28.02 -17.96 5.55
CA ASP A 161 27.84 -18.26 6.97
C ASP A 161 27.81 -19.77 7.27
N GLU A 162 27.68 -20.64 6.26
CA GLU A 162 27.64 -22.11 6.42
C GLU A 162 29.04 -22.77 6.38
N ASP A 163 30.07 -22.07 5.90
CA ASP A 163 31.42 -22.64 5.71
C ASP A 163 32.41 -22.30 6.86
N ASP A 164 32.04 -21.48 7.86
CA ASP A 164 32.93 -21.00 8.94
C ASP A 164 32.74 -21.70 10.31
N ASP A 165 31.87 -22.71 10.43
CA ASP A 165 31.55 -23.40 11.70
C ASP A 165 32.33 -24.73 11.94
N ASP A 166 33.37 -25.04 11.15
CA ASP A 166 34.17 -26.29 11.23
C ASP A 166 35.69 -26.05 11.36
N ALA A 167 36.11 -25.01 12.10
CA ALA A 167 37.51 -24.72 12.42
C ALA A 167 37.83 -24.77 13.93
#